data_AF-A0A2K2VRP4-F1
#
_entry.id   AF-A0A2K2VRP4-F1
#
_cell.length_a   1.000
_cell.length_b   1.000
_cell.length_c   1.000
_cell.angle_alpha   90.00
_cell.angle_beta   90.00
_cell.angle_gamma   90.00
#
_symmetry.space_group_name_H-M   'P 1'
#
loop_
_entity.id
_entity.type
_entity.pdbx_description
1 polymer ?
#
loop_
_entity_poly.entity_id
_entity_poly.type
_entity_poly.pdbx_seq_one_letter_code
_entity_poly.pdbx_strand_id
1 'polypeptide(L)'
;MKDKRNFHLEVQEHIDCFANTDPLKEMSEINGDTDKDQAALKWMALTVLHGINYNAKKISLRTTADGTTTVHAKYRKADLPSPGGDIGRNVIEAVRQITHFEGDKGKGPLALGVRNDSLEIGVSVKRDEHGETVTFKFPKDR
;
A
#
# COMPACT_ATOMS: atom_id res chain seq x y z
N MET A 1 -11.07 15.25 -21.11
CA MET A 1 -9.62 15.22 -20.84
C MET A 1 -9.43 14.12 -19.81
N LYS A 2 -8.72 13.03 -20.11
CA LYS A 2 -8.43 12.00 -19.11
C LYS A 2 -7.16 12.45 -18.41
N ASP A 3 -7.31 13.10 -17.27
CA ASP A 3 -6.18 13.45 -16.41
C ASP A 3 -5.29 12.22 -16.28
N LYS A 4 -4.02 12.43 -16.61
CA LYS A 4 -2.97 11.43 -16.56
C LYS A 4 -2.74 11.16 -15.06
N ARG A 5 -3.61 10.35 -14.46
CA ARG A 5 -3.66 10.09 -13.01
C ARG A 5 -2.25 9.76 -12.53
N ASN A 6 -1.68 10.65 -11.75
CA ASN A 6 -0.37 10.44 -11.18
C ASN A 6 -0.59 9.75 -9.84
N PHE A 7 -0.74 8.43 -9.87
CA PHE A 7 -0.97 7.63 -8.66
C PHE A 7 0.07 7.89 -7.58
N HIS A 8 1.30 8.25 -7.97
CA HIS A 8 2.34 8.59 -7.01
C HIS A 8 2.05 9.89 -6.26
N LEU A 9 1.50 10.90 -6.95
CA LEU A 9 1.05 12.15 -6.33
C LEU A 9 -0.21 11.94 -5.49
N GLU A 10 -1.20 11.22 -6.02
CA GLU A 10 -2.46 10.95 -5.30
C GLU A 10 -2.22 10.19 -3.98
N VAL A 11 -1.29 9.22 -3.96
CA VAL A 11 -0.90 8.55 -2.71
C VAL A 11 -0.30 9.53 -1.70
N GLN A 12 0.51 10.50 -2.15
CA GLN A 12 1.10 11.52 -1.26
C GLN A 12 0.04 12.47 -0.71
N GLU A 13 -0.91 12.91 -1.54
CA GLU A 13 -2.04 13.72 -1.12
C GLU A 13 -2.88 12.99 -0.06
N HIS A 14 -3.13 11.69 -0.25
CA HIS A 14 -3.82 10.87 0.75
C HIS A 14 -3.01 10.70 2.05
N ILE A 15 -1.68 10.59 1.97
CA ILE A 15 -0.82 10.55 3.17
C ILE A 15 -1.05 11.82 4.00
N ASP A 16 -1.11 12.99 3.36
CA ASP A 16 -1.35 14.25 4.04
C ASP A 16 -2.78 14.35 4.60
N CYS A 17 -3.79 13.91 3.86
CA CYS A 17 -5.17 13.88 4.33
C CYS A 17 -5.35 13.02 5.59
N PHE A 18 -4.74 11.84 5.63
CA PHE A 18 -4.87 10.90 6.74
C PHE A 18 -3.82 11.11 7.84
N ALA A 19 -2.95 12.10 7.72
CA ALA A 19 -1.80 12.21 8.59
C ALA A 19 -2.17 12.40 10.08
N ASN A 20 -3.37 12.89 10.38
CA ASN A 20 -3.88 13.12 11.74
C ASN A 20 -5.00 12.14 12.13
N THR A 21 -5.24 11.07 11.36
CA THR A 21 -6.23 10.04 11.67
C THR A 21 -5.59 8.78 12.24
N ASP A 22 -6.40 7.83 12.73
CA ASP A 22 -5.91 6.49 13.10
C ASP A 22 -5.86 5.61 11.84
N PRO A 23 -4.67 5.23 11.34
CA PRO A 23 -4.57 4.48 10.10
C PRO A 23 -5.26 3.12 10.15
N LEU A 24 -5.30 2.47 11.32
CA LEU A 24 -5.96 1.15 11.44
C LEU A 24 -7.47 1.28 11.34
N LYS A 25 -8.03 2.33 11.92
CA LYS A 25 -9.46 2.61 11.85
C LYS A 25 -9.87 2.87 10.40
N GLU A 26 -9.17 3.78 9.71
CA GLU A 26 -9.45 4.10 8.31
C GLU A 26 -9.30 2.87 7.39
N MET A 27 -8.28 2.03 7.60
CA MET A 27 -8.12 0.80 6.83
C MET A 27 -9.27 -0.19 7.03
N SER A 28 -9.90 -0.20 8.21
CA SER A 28 -11.03 -1.09 8.48
C SER A 28 -12.31 -0.68 7.76
N GLU A 29 -12.43 0.61 7.41
CA GLU A 29 -13.59 1.17 6.72
C GLU A 29 -13.42 1.14 5.19
N ILE A 30 -12.19 0.98 4.69
CA ILE A 30 -11.84 1.09 3.26
C ILE A 30 -12.54 0.06 2.36
N ASN A 31 -12.87 -1.11 2.89
CA ASN A 31 -13.54 -2.17 2.15
C ASN A 31 -14.98 -1.78 1.75
N GLY A 32 -15.56 -0.77 2.42
CA GLY A 32 -16.87 -0.23 2.08
C GLY A 32 -16.86 0.83 0.97
N ASP A 33 -15.68 1.23 0.48
CA ASP A 33 -15.56 2.28 -0.53
C ASP A 33 -16.06 1.81 -1.90
N THR A 34 -16.88 2.64 -2.56
CA THR A 34 -17.48 2.31 -3.86
C THR A 34 -16.50 2.51 -5.00
N ASP A 35 -15.54 3.42 -4.86
CA ASP A 35 -14.45 3.61 -5.80
C ASP A 35 -13.23 2.79 -5.38
N LYS A 36 -13.15 1.58 -5.92
CA LYS A 36 -12.08 0.62 -5.61
C LYS A 36 -10.69 1.08 -6.05
N ASP A 37 -10.61 1.96 -7.06
CA ASP A 37 -9.32 2.50 -7.53
C ASP A 37 -8.81 3.53 -6.52
N GLN A 38 -9.67 4.45 -6.11
CA GLN A 38 -9.35 5.43 -5.06
C GLN A 38 -9.08 4.75 -3.71
N ALA A 39 -9.88 3.74 -3.35
CA ALA A 39 -9.68 2.95 -2.14
C ALA A 39 -8.28 2.29 -2.10
N ALA A 40 -7.75 1.86 -3.25
CA ALA A 40 -6.41 1.30 -3.31
C ALA A 40 -5.33 2.34 -2.97
N LEU A 41 -5.45 3.55 -3.53
CA LEU A 41 -4.50 4.64 -3.26
C LEU A 41 -4.58 5.11 -1.80
N LYS A 42 -5.80 5.24 -1.27
CA LYS A 42 -6.03 5.50 0.16
C LYS A 42 -5.39 4.41 1.04
N TRP A 43 -5.55 3.14 0.68
CA TRP A 43 -4.99 2.03 1.45
C TRP A 43 -3.46 2.04 1.46
N MET A 44 -2.84 2.39 0.33
CA MET A 44 -1.39 2.60 0.25
C MET A 44 -0.93 3.71 1.19
N ALA A 45 -1.61 4.86 1.19
CA ALA A 45 -1.29 5.98 2.07
C ALA A 45 -1.40 5.60 3.55
N LEU A 46 -2.50 4.94 3.93
CA LEU A 46 -2.71 4.44 5.29
C LEU A 46 -1.64 3.41 5.67
N THR A 47 -1.22 2.54 4.75
CA THR A 47 -0.16 1.55 4.98
C THR A 47 1.17 2.23 5.28
N VAL A 48 1.47 3.32 4.58
CA VAL A 48 2.68 4.10 4.80
C VAL A 48 2.64 4.78 6.16
N LEU A 49 1.55 5.50 6.48
CA LEU A 49 1.34 6.14 7.77
C LEU A 49 1.41 5.14 8.93
N HIS A 50 0.74 3.99 8.78
CA HIS A 50 0.79 2.93 9.77
C HIS A 50 2.22 2.40 9.96
N GLY A 51 2.95 2.18 8.87
CA GLY A 51 4.33 1.73 8.93
C GLY A 51 5.26 2.70 9.65
N ILE A 52 5.06 4.00 9.45
CA ILE A 52 5.80 5.06 10.14
C ILE A 52 5.41 5.11 11.62
N ASN A 53 4.12 5.25 11.93
CA ASN A 53 3.61 5.46 13.28
C ASN A 53 3.94 4.30 14.23
N TYR A 54 4.08 3.08 13.71
CA TYR A 54 4.35 1.87 14.50
C TYR A 54 5.74 1.26 14.23
N ASN A 55 6.65 2.00 13.57
CA ASN A 55 8.00 1.54 13.19
C ASN A 55 8.01 0.14 12.55
N ALA A 56 7.10 -0.09 11.60
CA ALA A 56 6.90 -1.41 11.03
C ALA A 56 8.08 -1.84 10.16
N LYS A 57 8.71 -2.98 10.42
CA LYS A 57 9.85 -3.43 9.59
C LYS A 57 9.44 -3.77 8.16
N LYS A 58 8.21 -4.28 8.01
CA LYS A 58 7.64 -4.74 6.75
C LYS A 58 6.12 -4.83 6.86
N ILE A 59 5.42 -4.41 5.83
CA ILE A 59 4.01 -4.72 5.60
C ILE A 59 3.91 -5.47 4.27
N SER A 60 3.11 -6.53 4.21
CA SER A 60 2.85 -7.26 2.98
C SER A 60 1.38 -7.53 2.79
N LEU A 61 0.89 -7.28 1.58
CA LEU A 61 -0.45 -7.58 1.11
C LEU A 61 -0.31 -8.75 0.13
N ARG A 62 -1.05 -9.82 0.38
CA ARG A 62 -1.17 -10.96 -0.52
C ARG A 62 -2.60 -11.08 -0.99
N THR A 63 -2.81 -11.20 -2.28
CA THR A 63 -4.10 -11.44 -2.90
C THR A 63 -4.05 -12.75 -3.67
N THR A 64 -4.91 -13.70 -3.33
CA THR A 64 -4.99 -15.00 -4.01
C THR A 64 -5.80 -14.90 -5.30
N ALA A 65 -5.69 -15.92 -6.16
CA ALA A 65 -6.49 -16.02 -7.38
C ALA A 65 -8.00 -15.98 -7.08
N ASP A 66 -8.43 -16.59 -5.98
CA ASP A 66 -9.82 -16.60 -5.49
C ASP A 66 -10.32 -15.24 -4.98
N GLY A 67 -9.44 -14.22 -4.89
CA GLY A 67 -9.79 -12.89 -4.40
C GLY A 67 -9.64 -12.72 -2.89
N THR A 68 -9.15 -13.72 -2.17
CA THR A 68 -8.83 -13.58 -0.75
C THR A 68 -7.61 -12.70 -0.59
N THR A 69 -7.77 -11.58 0.10
CA THR A 69 -6.68 -10.66 0.40
C THR A 69 -6.31 -10.74 1.87
N THR A 70 -5.02 -10.89 2.17
CA THR A 70 -4.48 -10.99 3.53
C THR A 70 -3.35 -9.99 3.68
N VAL A 71 -3.38 -9.22 4.78
CA VAL A 71 -2.35 -8.22 5.09
C VAL A 71 -1.60 -8.64 6.34
N HIS A 72 -0.28 -8.76 6.23
CA HIS A 72 0.60 -9.09 7.33
C HIS A 72 1.59 -7.96 7.60
N ALA A 73 1.63 -7.47 8.83
CA ALA A 73 2.64 -6.52 9.29
C ALA A 73 3.64 -7.20 10.22
N LYS A 74 4.93 -6.97 9.98
CA LYS A 74 6.02 -7.60 10.73
C LYS A 74 6.67 -6.57 11.66
N TYR A 75 5.99 -6.29 12.78
CA TYR A 75 6.55 -5.46 13.87
C TYR A 75 6.15 -5.93 15.27
N ARG A 76 5.00 -6.60 15.37
CA ARG A 76 4.61 -7.70 16.26
C ARG A 76 3.79 -8.65 15.37
N LYS A 77 3.52 -9.90 15.73
CA LYS A 77 2.65 -10.79 14.92
C LYS A 77 1.19 -10.27 14.94
N ALA A 78 0.91 -9.19 14.22
CA ALA A 78 -0.40 -8.57 14.15
C ALA A 78 -0.84 -8.54 12.68
N ASP A 79 -2.03 -9.09 12.43
CA ASP A 79 -2.67 -8.99 11.13
C ASP A 79 -3.31 -7.62 10.99
N LEU A 80 -3.18 -7.03 9.81
CA LEU A 80 -3.82 -5.76 9.48
C LEU A 80 -5.19 -6.01 8.87
N PRO A 81 -6.15 -5.08 9.02
CA PRO A 81 -7.43 -5.15 8.33
C PRO A 81 -7.21 -5.30 6.82
N SER A 82 -7.88 -6.29 6.22
CA SER A 82 -7.79 -6.57 4.80
C SER A 82 -8.59 -5.53 4.01
N PRO A 83 -8.02 -4.93 2.94
CA PRO A 83 -8.76 -4.01 2.09
C PRO A 83 -9.82 -4.70 1.23
N GLY A 84 -9.90 -6.03 1.21
CA GLY A 84 -10.77 -6.77 0.30
C GLY A 84 -10.09 -7.14 -1.02
N GLY A 85 -10.68 -8.12 -1.73
CA GLY A 85 -10.10 -8.73 -2.93
C GLY A 85 -9.82 -7.76 -4.07
N ASP A 86 -10.83 -6.98 -4.43
CA ASP A 86 -10.72 -6.08 -5.58
C ASP A 86 -9.78 -4.89 -5.29
N ILE A 87 -9.89 -4.30 -4.10
CA ILE A 87 -9.00 -3.21 -3.68
C ILE A 87 -7.56 -3.73 -3.57
N GLY A 88 -7.36 -4.95 -3.07
CA GLY A 88 -6.03 -5.59 -3.01
C GLY A 88 -5.36 -5.74 -4.38
N ARG A 89 -6.13 -6.15 -5.41
CA ARG A 89 -5.64 -6.20 -6.80
C ARG A 89 -5.27 -4.80 -7.31
N ASN A 90 -6.14 -3.83 -7.06
CA ASN A 90 -5.91 -2.45 -7.46
C ASN A 90 -4.67 -1.83 -6.79
N VAL A 91 -4.37 -2.19 -5.54
CA VAL A 91 -3.13 -1.77 -4.86
C VAL A 91 -1.90 -2.30 -5.60
N ILE A 92 -1.92 -3.56 -6.01
CA ILE A 92 -0.79 -4.17 -6.74
C ILE A 92 -0.60 -3.49 -8.09
N GLU A 93 -1.68 -3.24 -8.82
CA GLU A 93 -1.67 -2.51 -10.09
C GLU A 93 -1.15 -1.07 -9.92
N ALA A 94 -1.63 -0.33 -8.92
CA ALA A 94 -1.15 1.02 -8.61
C ALA A 94 0.35 1.04 -8.31
N VAL A 95 0.83 0.09 -7.50
CA VAL A 95 2.27 -0.05 -7.22
C VAL A 95 3.06 -0.32 -8.49
N ARG A 96 2.59 -1.21 -9.37
CA ARG A 96 3.26 -1.50 -10.65
C ARG A 96 3.30 -0.26 -11.54
N GLN A 97 2.23 0.53 -11.59
CA GLN A 97 2.19 1.77 -12.38
C GLN A 97 3.13 2.84 -11.83
N ILE A 98 3.22 3.00 -10.50
CA ILE A 98 4.14 3.96 -9.88
C ILE A 98 5.59 3.54 -10.11
N THR A 99 5.91 2.26 -9.90
CA THR A 99 7.27 1.74 -9.93
C THR A 99 7.74 1.31 -11.32
N HIS A 100 6.84 1.26 -12.30
CA HIS A 100 7.08 0.73 -13.64
C HIS A 100 7.64 -0.71 -13.63
N PHE A 101 7.27 -1.52 -12.63
CA PHE A 101 7.72 -2.91 -12.55
C PHE A 101 7.01 -3.80 -13.57
N GLU A 102 7.76 -4.32 -14.54
CA GLU A 102 7.30 -5.27 -15.54
C GLU A 102 7.50 -6.72 -15.11
N GLY A 103 6.63 -7.62 -15.57
CA GLY A 103 6.72 -9.07 -15.32
C GLY A 103 6.27 -9.53 -13.93
N ASP A 104 6.64 -10.75 -13.56
CA ASP A 104 6.14 -11.41 -12.34
C ASP A 104 6.82 -10.92 -11.05
N LYS A 105 8.00 -10.30 -11.15
CA LYS A 105 8.78 -9.84 -9.98
C LYS A 105 9.35 -8.46 -10.23
N GLY A 106 9.10 -7.55 -9.29
CA GLY A 106 9.67 -6.21 -9.28
C GLY A 106 10.15 -5.82 -7.89
N LYS A 107 11.25 -5.08 -7.79
CA LYS A 107 11.75 -4.56 -6.53
C LYS A 107 12.56 -3.29 -6.76
N GLY A 108 12.32 -2.28 -5.93
CA GLY A 108 13.00 -1.00 -6.00
C GLY A 108 12.61 -0.09 -4.85
N PRO A 109 13.32 1.04 -4.67
CA PRO A 109 12.93 2.09 -3.75
C PRO A 109 11.70 2.85 -4.28
N LEU A 110 10.86 3.32 -3.37
CA LEU A 110 9.78 4.25 -3.63
C LEU A 110 9.92 5.41 -2.64
N ALA A 111 10.22 6.60 -3.17
CA ALA A 111 10.25 7.82 -2.38
C ALA A 111 8.83 8.39 -2.27
N LEU A 112 8.40 8.75 -1.07
CA LEU A 112 7.08 9.33 -0.79
C LEU A 112 7.26 10.60 0.02
N GLY A 113 6.61 11.69 -0.40
CA GLY A 113 6.40 12.85 0.45
C GLY A 113 5.49 12.49 1.62
N VAL A 114 5.90 12.86 2.83
CA VAL A 114 5.12 12.70 4.06
C VAL A 114 5.20 14.02 4.81
N ARG A 115 4.14 14.84 4.73
CA ARG A 115 4.12 16.21 5.29
C ARG A 115 5.32 17.03 4.81
N ASN A 116 6.15 17.51 5.74
CA ASN A 116 7.35 18.32 5.47
C ASN A 116 8.61 17.48 5.25
N ASP A 117 8.47 16.17 5.05
CA ASP A 117 9.58 15.25 4.97
C ASP A 117 9.45 14.24 3.82
N SER A 118 10.51 13.53 3.51
CA SER A 118 10.54 12.50 2.47
C SER A 118 10.92 11.16 3.08
N LEU A 119 10.12 10.14 2.83
CA LEU A 119 10.40 8.78 3.22
C LEU A 119 10.70 7.92 1.99
N GLU A 120 11.86 7.30 1.97
CA GLU A 120 12.16 6.24 1.02
C GLU A 120 11.82 4.87 1.64
N ILE A 121 10.91 4.13 1.00
CA ILE A 121 10.56 2.76 1.38
C ILE A 121 10.95 1.78 0.27
N GLY A 122 11.34 0.57 0.66
CA GLY A 122 11.59 -0.51 -0.29
C GLY A 122 10.28 -1.18 -0.70
N VAL A 123 9.94 -1.17 -1.98
CA VAL A 123 8.74 -1.85 -2.50
C VAL A 123 9.16 -3.10 -3.27
N SER A 124 8.36 -4.16 -3.17
CA SER A 124 8.58 -5.38 -3.94
C SER A 124 7.24 -6.00 -4.32
N VAL A 125 7.09 -6.38 -5.58
CA VAL A 125 5.94 -7.12 -6.10
C VAL A 125 6.41 -8.50 -6.54
N LYS A 126 5.63 -9.53 -6.22
CA LYS A 126 5.87 -10.91 -6.64
C LYS A 126 4.55 -11.57 -7.00
N ARG A 127 4.50 -12.21 -8.17
CA ARG A 127 3.43 -13.10 -8.62
C ARG A 127 3.93 -14.54 -8.55
N ASP A 128 3.09 -15.42 -8.01
CA ASP A 128 3.29 -16.85 -7.92
C ASP A 128 1.99 -17.61 -8.23
N GLU A 129 2.04 -18.94 -8.33
CA GLU A 129 0.88 -19.77 -8.68
C GLU A 129 -0.31 -19.62 -7.71
N HIS A 130 -0.07 -19.15 -6.49
CA HIS A 130 -1.10 -18.97 -5.46
C HIS A 130 -1.62 -17.53 -5.38
N GLY A 131 -1.07 -16.60 -6.18
CA GLY A 131 -1.53 -15.22 -6.25
C GLY A 131 -0.41 -14.18 -6.35
N GLU A 132 -0.75 -12.94 -6.01
CA GLU A 132 0.17 -11.81 -6.04
C GLU A 132 0.42 -11.26 -4.65
N THR A 133 1.66 -10.86 -4.40
CA THR A 133 2.10 -10.29 -3.14
C THR A 133 2.86 -9.01 -3.37
N VAL A 134 2.41 -7.91 -2.76
CA VAL A 134 3.18 -6.68 -2.63
C VAL A 134 3.74 -6.56 -1.21
N THR A 135 4.94 -6.03 -1.10
CA THR A 135 5.67 -5.86 0.15
C THR A 135 6.23 -4.45 0.23
N PHE A 136 5.88 -3.74 1.29
CA PHE A 136 6.44 -2.46 1.70
C PHE A 136 7.44 -2.68 2.83
N LYS A 137 8.67 -2.24 2.67
CA LYS A 137 9.74 -2.32 3.66
C LYS A 137 10.09 -0.91 4.11
N PHE A 138 9.91 -0.64 5.39
CA PHE A 138 10.25 0.66 5.95
C PHE A 138 11.68 0.65 6.47
N PRO A 139 12.38 1.80 6.42
CA PRO A 139 13.67 1.95 7.10
C PRO A 139 13.48 1.77 8.60
N LYS A 140 14.47 1.16 9.26
CA LYS A 140 14.44 0.88 10.71
C LYS A 140 14.99 2.03 11.56
N ASP A 141 15.57 3.03 10.92
CA ASP A 141 16.34 4.10 11.56
C ASP A 141 15.85 5.45 11.06
N ARG A 142 15.23 6.21 11.95
CA ARG A 142 15.31 7.67 11.97
C ARG A 142 15.21 8.16 13.40
#